data_AF-B9RHZ8-F1
#
_entry.id   AF-B9RHZ8-F1
#
_cell.length_a   1.000
_cell.length_b   1.000
_cell.length_c   1.000
_cell.angle_alpha   90.00
_cell.angle_beta   90.00
_cell.angle_gamma   90.00
#
_symmetry.space_group_name_H-M   'P 1'
#
loop_
_entity.id
_entity.type
_entity.pdbx_description
1 polymer ?
#
loop_
_entity_poly.entity_id
_entity_poly.type
_entity_poly.pdbx_seq_one_letter_code
_entity_poly.pdbx_strand_id
1 'polypeptide(L)'
;MNTAEMLQAAFKYVKYLQAQVGILENLGSSQEDKEERRIKELEILASAGIQEKLYLEEKCLVPSELEVVSFMRHHQFTTLMYID
;
A
#
# COMPACT_ATOMS: atom_id res chain seq x y z
N MET A 1 -46.26 4.89 7.22
CA MET A 1 -45.24 5.83 7.71
C MET A 1 -45.90 7.19 7.85
N ASN A 2 -45.91 7.79 9.03
CA ASN A 2 -46.42 9.14 9.25
C ASN A 2 -45.28 10.17 9.25
N THR A 3 -45.63 11.46 9.30
CA THR A 3 -44.65 12.56 9.26
C THR A 3 -43.65 12.50 10.42
N ALA A 4 -44.08 12.10 11.62
CA ALA A 4 -43.18 11.99 12.77
C ALA A 4 -42.14 10.87 12.58
N GLU A 5 -42.58 9.73 12.03
CA GLU A 5 -41.70 8.60 11.68
C GLU A 5 -40.71 8.98 10.58
N MET A 6 -41.14 9.77 9.58
CA MET A 6 -40.25 10.30 8.53
C MET A 6 -39.17 11.22 9.10
N LEU A 7 -39.55 12.14 9.99
CA LEU A 7 -38.60 13.05 10.63
C LEU A 7 -37.61 12.30 11.51
N GLN A 8 -38.07 11.29 12.25
CA GLN A 8 -37.20 10.45 13.07
C GLN A 8 -36.21 9.65 12.22
N ALA A 9 -36.65 9.09 11.09
CA ALA A 9 -35.79 8.37 10.16
C ALA A 9 -34.73 9.30 9.54
N ALA A 10 -35.14 10.49 9.10
CA ALA A 10 -34.21 11.49 8.56
C ALA A 10 -33.15 11.91 9.59
N PHE A 11 -33.55 12.13 10.85
CA PHE A 11 -32.60 12.44 11.92
C PHE A 11 -31.58 11.32 12.14
N LYS A 12 -32.03 10.06 12.17
CA LYS A 12 -31.14 8.90 12.30
C LYS A 12 -30.17 8.81 11.12
N TYR A 13 -30.64 9.09 9.91
CA TYR A 13 -29.81 9.09 8.71
C TYR A 13 -28.73 10.18 8.75
N VAL A 14 -29.06 11.39 9.18
CA VAL A 14 -28.08 12.46 9.40
C VAL A 14 -27.01 12.03 10.40
N LYS A 15 -27.40 11.40 11.52
CA LYS A 15 -26.45 10.88 12.51
C LYS A 15 -25.51 9.80 11.93
N TYR A 16 -26.05 8.91 11.12
CA TYR A 16 -25.26 7.89 10.43
C TYR A 16 -24.25 8.51 9.46
N LEU A 17 -24.66 9.52 8.67
CA LEU A 17 -23.75 10.25 7.78
C LEU A 17 -22.65 10.98 8.55
N GLN A 18 -22.99 11.66 9.66
CA GLN A 18 -22.00 12.33 10.52
C GLN A 18 -20.96 11.36 11.08
N ALA A 19 -21.38 10.16 11.50
CA ALA A 19 -20.45 9.12 11.96
C ALA A 19 -19.52 8.65 10.84
N GLN A 20 -20.02 8.47 9.61
CA GLN A 20 -19.18 8.09 8.46
C GLN A 20 -18.15 9.17 8.12
N VAL A 21 -18.53 10.45 8.15
CA VAL A 21 -17.60 11.56 7.94
C VAL A 21 -16.50 11.55 9.00
N GLY A 22 -16.84 11.39 10.28
CA GLY A 22 -15.84 11.32 11.36
C GLY A 22 -14.86 10.15 11.22
N ILE A 23 -15.32 9.00 10.71
CA ILE A 23 -14.43 7.85 10.39
C ILE A 23 -13.48 8.21 9.24
N LEU A 24 -13.99 8.84 8.17
CA LEU A 24 -13.19 9.22 7.00
C LEU A 24 -12.14 10.28 7.36
N GLU A 25 -12.50 11.29 8.15
CA GLU A 25 -11.57 12.31 8.65
C GLU A 25 -10.44 11.68 9.47
N ASN A 26 -10.77 10.74 10.36
CA ASN A 26 -9.79 10.01 11.17
C ASN A 26 -8.89 9.07 10.34
N LEU A 27 -9.41 8.50 9.25
CA LEU A 27 -8.62 7.69 8.32
C LEU A 27 -7.64 8.57 7.51
N GLY A 28 -8.10 9.73 7.03
CA GLY A 28 -7.26 10.68 6.31
C GLY A 28 -6.05 11.12 7.13
N SER A 29 -6.27 11.54 8.38
CA SER A 29 -5.18 11.99 9.26
C SER A 29 -4.22 10.87 9.65
N SER A 30 -4.71 9.63 9.85
CA SER A 30 -3.84 8.51 10.21
C SER A 30 -3.05 7.95 9.03
N GLN A 31 -3.56 8.07 7.80
CA GLN A 31 -2.97 7.43 6.64
C GLN A 31 -1.81 8.26 6.07
N GLU A 32 -1.94 9.59 6.03
CA GLU A 32 -0.85 10.49 5.59
C GLU A 32 0.38 10.34 6.49
N ASP A 33 0.21 10.38 7.82
CA ASP A 33 1.30 10.20 8.78
C ASP A 33 1.95 8.80 8.74
N LYS A 34 1.19 7.78 8.37
CA LYS A 34 1.71 6.41 8.22
C LYS A 34 2.45 6.24 6.90
N GLU A 35 1.95 6.85 5.83
CA GLU A 35 2.56 6.78 4.52
C GLU A 35 3.88 7.55 4.48
N GLU A 36 3.92 8.75 5.05
CA GLU A 36 5.18 9.51 5.17
C GLU A 36 6.23 8.77 6.00
N ARG A 37 5.82 8.10 7.09
CA ARG A 37 6.73 7.26 7.88
C ARG A 37 7.24 6.07 7.09
N ARG A 38 6.36 5.37 6.36
CA ARG A 38 6.74 4.24 5.50
C ARG A 38 7.69 4.67 4.38
N ILE A 39 7.44 5.81 3.74
CA ILE A 39 8.33 6.36 2.71
C ILE A 39 9.71 6.66 3.30
N LYS A 40 9.79 7.32 4.46
CA LYS A 40 11.07 7.60 5.14
C LYS A 40 11.82 6.32 5.54
N GLU A 41 11.10 5.30 6.03
CA GLU A 41 11.68 4.00 6.36
C GLU A 41 12.23 3.30 5.10
N LEU A 42 11.50 3.34 3.99
CA LEU A 42 11.94 2.80 2.70
C LEU A 42 13.15 3.55 2.12
N GLU A 43 13.20 4.88 2.24
CA GLU A 43 14.35 5.70 1.82
C GLU A 43 15.62 5.33 2.60
N ILE A 44 15.51 5.11 3.91
CA ILE A 44 16.63 4.66 4.75
C ILE A 44 17.10 3.27 4.29
N LEU A 45 16.16 2.35 4.09
CA LEU A 45 16.46 1.01 3.63
C LEU A 45 17.06 0.97 2.22
N ALA A 46 16.74 1.94 1.36
CA ALA A 46 17.32 2.10 0.03
C ALA A 46 18.73 2.72 0.02
N SER A 47 19.24 3.17 1.16
CA SER A 47 20.59 3.76 1.23
C SER A 47 21.68 2.75 0.85
N ALA A 48 22.70 3.22 0.11
CA ALA A 48 23.76 2.37 -0.44
C ALA A 48 24.45 1.49 0.62
N GLY A 49 24.81 2.07 1.77
CA GLY A 49 25.47 1.33 2.85
C GLY A 49 24.57 0.28 3.52
N ILE A 50 23.25 0.45 3.50
CA ILE A 50 22.32 -0.58 3.98
C ILE A 50 22.11 -1.66 2.91
N GLN A 51 22.01 -1.27 1.63
CA GLN A 51 21.91 -2.22 0.51
C GLN A 51 23.15 -3.10 0.38
N GLU A 52 24.35 -2.56 0.59
CA GLU A 52 25.60 -3.35 0.62
C GLU A 52 25.61 -4.38 1.75
N LYS A 53 25.10 -4.03 2.94
CA LYS A 53 24.99 -4.97 4.06
C LYS A 53 23.94 -6.04 3.81
N LEU A 54 22.78 -5.65 3.28
CA LEU A 54 21.73 -6.59 2.89
C LEU A 54 22.20 -7.52 1.78
N TYR A 55 23.04 -7.04 0.86
CA TYR A 55 23.65 -7.87 -0.18
C TYR A 55 24.53 -8.98 0.40
N LEU A 56 25.36 -8.64 1.40
CA LEU A 56 26.19 -9.62 2.11
C LEU A 56 25.36 -10.68 2.85
N GLU A 57 24.12 -10.34 3.23
CA GLU A 57 23.16 -11.26 3.85
C GLU A 57 22.20 -11.92 2.86
N GLU A 58 22.39 -11.73 1.54
CA GLU A 58 21.49 -12.22 0.48
C GLU A 58 20.03 -11.72 0.58
N LYS A 59 19.82 -10.52 1.12
CA LYS A 59 18.49 -9.91 1.40
C LYS A 59 18.30 -8.52 0.78
N CYS A 60 18.88 -8.26 -0.39
CA CYS A 60 18.71 -6.96 -1.05
C CYS A 60 17.24 -6.63 -1.31
N LEU A 61 16.89 -5.36 -1.14
CA LEU A 61 15.56 -4.88 -1.50
C LEU A 61 15.56 -4.57 -3.00
N VAL A 62 14.58 -5.09 -3.71
CA VAL A 62 14.38 -4.83 -5.13
C VAL A 62 13.11 -3.98 -5.26
N PRO A 63 13.17 -2.81 -5.93
CA PRO A 63 11.98 -2.06 -6.29
C PRO A 63 10.97 -2.95 -7.03
N SER A 64 9.70 -2.86 -6.66
CA SER A 64 8.61 -3.66 -7.25
C SER A 64 8.52 -3.54 -8.78
N GLU A 65 8.92 -2.40 -9.34
CA GLU A 65 8.95 -2.17 -10.79
C GLU A 65 10.05 -2.99 -11.50
N LEU A 66 11.10 -3.39 -10.77
CA LEU A 66 12.21 -4.22 -11.27
C LEU A 66 11.94 -5.72 -11.11
N GLU A 67 10.92 -6.13 -10.35
CA GLU A 67 10.48 -7.54 -10.29
C GLU A 67 10.00 -8.05 -11.66
N VAL A 68 9.52 -7.16 -12.53
CA VAL A 68 9.14 -7.50 -13.91
C VAL A 68 10.38 -7.93 -14.73
N VAL A 69 11.55 -7.36 -14.45
CA VAL A 69 12.81 -7.68 -15.16
C VAL A 69 13.40 -9.00 -14.66
N SER A 70 13.26 -9.33 -13.37
CA SER A 70 13.72 -10.62 -12.83
C SER A 70 12.88 -11.79 -13.34
N PHE A 71 11.57 -11.60 -13.54
CA PHE A 71 10.71 -12.62 -14.15
C PHE A 71 11.05 -12.88 -15.63
N MET A 72 11.44 -11.85 -16.37
CA MET A 72 11.90 -12.01 -17.77
C MET A 72 13.24 -12.74 -17.88
N ARG A 73 14.13 -12.62 -16.88
CA ARG A 73 15.43 -13.32 -16.89
C ARG A 73 15.28 -14.84 -16.74
N HIS A 74 14.24 -15.29 -16.01
CA HIS A 74 13.97 -16.72 -15.85
C HIS A 74 13.38 -17.37 -17.10
N HIS A 75 12.66 -16.60 -17.93
CA HIS A 75 12.01 -17.09 -19.15
C HIS A 75 12.96 -17.12 -20.38
N GLN A 76 14.06 -16.35 -20.36
CA GLN A 76 15.07 -16.40 -21.40
C GLN A 76 15.96 -17.66 -21.32
N PHE A 77 16.20 -18.19 -20.11
CA PHE A 77 16.99 -19.42 -19.94
C PHE A 77 16.23 -20.69 -20.38
N THR A 78 14.92 -20.76 -20.22
CA THR A 78 14.12 -21.92 -20.65
C THR A 78 13.94 -22.00 -22.18
N THR A 79 14.00 -20.87 -22.88
CA THR A 79 13.86 -20.85 -24.36
C THR A 79 15.14 -21.29 -25.06
N LEU A 80 16.31 -21.13 -24.44
CA LEU A 80 17.59 -21.58 -24.98
C LEU A 80 17.92 -23.05 -24.67
N MET A 81 17.14 -23.73 -23.83
CA MET A 81 17.33 -25.16 -23.50
C MET A 81 16.35 -26.09 -24.22
N TYR A 82 15.61 -25.56 -25.20
CA TYR A 82 14.66 -26.29 -26.07
C TYR A 82 14.88 -25.99 -27.56
N ILE A 83 16.12 -25.64 -27.93
CA ILE A 83 16.61 -25.69 -29.31
C ILE A 83 17.98 -26.35 -29.27
N ASP A 84 17.98 -27.67 -29.08
CA ASP A 84 18.99 -28.62 -29.56
C ASP A 84 18.30 -29.97 -29.77
#